data_AF-A0A2N1MS31-F1
#
_entry.id   AF-A0A2N1MS31-F1
#
_cell.length_a   1.000
_cell.length_b   1.000
_cell.length_c   1.000
_cell.angle_alpha   90.00
_cell.angle_beta   90.00
_cell.angle_gamma   90.00
#
_symmetry.space_group_name_H-M   'P 1'
#
loop_
_entity.id
_entity.type
_entity.pdbx_description
1 polymer ?
#
loop_
_entity_poly.entity_id
_entity_poly.type
_entity_poly.pdbx_seq_one_letter_code
_entity_poly.pdbx_strand_id
1 'polypeptide(L)' 'NALCSARMIDDLNSIKYPPNIKPQNPALNSNAEPGKFRYDRDFMMQFMRVCRERPKNLKNL' A
#
# COMPACT_ATOMS: atom_id res chain seq x y z
N ASN A 1 3.43 -3.30 -16.09
CA ASN A 1 4.82 -2.78 -16.04
C ASN A 1 5.07 -1.72 -14.96
N ALA A 2 4.05 -1.09 -14.34
CA ALA A 2 4.26 -0.07 -13.31
C ALA A 2 4.84 -0.60 -11.98
N LEU A 3 4.44 -1.80 -11.53
CA LEU A 3 4.86 -2.34 -10.24
C LEU A 3 6.37 -2.64 -10.17
N CYS A 4 6.96 -3.15 -11.26
CA CYS A 4 8.39 -3.49 -11.30
C CYS A 4 9.31 -2.26 -11.30
N SER A 5 8.82 -1.10 -11.76
CA SER A 5 9.56 0.16 -11.79
C SER A 5 9.22 1.10 -10.63
N ALA A 6 8.27 0.73 -9.78
CA ALA A 6 7.86 1.55 -8.64
C ALA A 6 8.94 1.53 -7.55
N ARG A 7 9.04 2.64 -6.80
CA ARG A 7 9.89 2.73 -5.60
C ARG A 7 9.08 2.33 -4.37
N MET A 8 9.75 1.72 -3.39
CA MET A 8 9.16 1.50 -2.08
C MET A 8 8.84 2.84 -1.41
N ILE A 9 7.84 2.84 -0.55
CA ILE A 9 7.45 4.04 0.21
C ILE A 9 8.32 4.12 1.47
N ASP A 10 8.98 5.25 1.67
CA ASP A 10 9.82 5.52 2.84
C ASP A 10 9.09 6.34 3.91
N ASP A 11 8.25 7.30 3.48
CA ASP A 11 7.43 8.14 4.35
C ASP A 11 5.97 8.13 3.90
N LEU A 12 5.08 7.68 4.79
CA LEU A 12 3.64 7.63 4.57
C LEU A 12 3.01 9.01 4.39
N ASN A 13 3.61 10.07 4.94
CA ASN A 13 3.11 11.44 4.80
C ASN A 13 3.42 12.05 3.43
N SER A 14 4.37 11.46 2.68
CA SER A 14 4.72 11.90 1.32
C SER A 14 3.68 11.49 0.27
N ILE A 15 2.76 10.59 0.61
CA ILE A 15 1.81 9.99 -0.32
C ILE A 15 0.52 10.81 -0.38
N LYS A 16 0.14 11.23 -1.59
CA LYS A 16 -1.13 11.90 -1.85
C LYS A 16 -2.09 10.94 -2.53
N TYR A 17 -3.19 10.65 -1.85
CA TYR A 17 -4.24 9.80 -2.39
C TYR A 17 -5.25 10.62 -3.23
N PRO A 18 -5.81 10.04 -4.31
CA PRO A 18 -6.93 10.64 -5.03
C PRO A 18 -8.18 10.81 -4.14
N PRO A 19 -9.14 11.69 -4.50
CA PRO A 19 -10.30 12.00 -3.66
C PRO A 19 -11.18 10.81 -3.26
N ASN A 20 -11.21 9.75 -4.07
CA ASN A 20 -12.02 8.56 -3.86
C ASN A 20 -11.28 7.41 -3.14
N ILE A 21 -10.04 7.65 -2.71
CA ILE A 21 -9.24 6.68 -1.96
C ILE A 21 -9.08 7.19 -0.54
N LYS A 22 -9.54 6.38 0.41
CA LYS A 22 -9.35 6.65 1.83
C LYS A 22 -7.86 6.48 2.17
N PRO A 23 -7.19 7.48 2.77
CA PRO A 23 -5.83 7.35 3.24
C PRO A 23 -5.73 6.37 4.43
N GLN A 24 -4.53 5.88 4.70
CA GLN A 24 -4.24 5.04 5.85
C GLN A 24 -4.53 5.77 7.17
N ASN A 25 -4.95 5.02 8.20
CA ASN A 25 -5.14 5.58 9.53
C ASN A 25 -3.76 5.92 10.17
N PRO A 26 -3.44 7.21 10.41
CA PRO A 26 -2.14 7.60 10.97
C PRO A 26 -1.93 7.06 12.39
N ALA A 27 -2.99 6.87 13.17
CA ALA A 27 -2.90 6.39 14.54
C ALA A 27 -2.32 4.97 14.66
N LEU A 28 -2.40 4.17 13.60
CA LEU A 28 -1.80 2.83 13.58
C LEU A 28 -0.27 2.88 13.47
N ASN A 29 0.28 4.00 13.01
CA ASN A 29 1.70 4.15 12.70
C ASN A 29 2.44 5.12 13.64
N SER A 30 1.77 5.74 14.62
CA SER A 30 2.38 6.71 15.54
C SER A 30 3.61 6.17 16.29
N ASN A 31 3.65 4.86 16.54
CA ASN A 31 4.76 4.16 17.22
C ASN A 31 5.31 2.99 16.38
N ALA A 32 5.14 3.03 15.06
CA ALA A 32 5.67 1.99 14.20
C ALA A 32 7.18 2.18 14.00
N GLU A 33 7.93 1.07 13.93
CA GLU A 33 9.35 1.13 13.60
C GLU A 33 9.53 1.62 12.15
N PRO A 34 10.63 2.35 11.84
CA PRO A 34 10.95 2.76 10.48
C PRO A 34 10.91 1.58 9.49
N GLY A 35 10.24 1.77 8.36
CA GLY A 35 10.06 0.73 7.34
C GLY A 35 9.02 -0.35 7.67
N LYS A 36 8.39 -0.30 8.86
CA LYS A 36 7.24 -1.15 9.21
C LYS A 36 5.97 -0.31 9.17
N PHE A 37 5.06 -0.65 8.27
CA PHE A 37 3.80 0.06 8.11
C PHE A 37 2.61 -0.82 8.49
N ARG A 38 1.74 -0.29 9.32
CA ARG A 38 0.49 -0.92 9.76
C ARG A 38 -0.69 -0.31 9.01
N TYR A 39 -1.55 -1.17 8.49
CA TYR A 39 -2.72 -0.76 7.72
C TYR A 39 -3.97 -1.43 8.29
N ASP A 40 -5.08 -0.70 8.36
CA ASP A 40 -6.36 -1.32 8.66
C ASP A 40 -6.88 -2.14 7.47
N ARG A 41 -7.85 -3.00 7.76
CA ARG A 41 -8.45 -3.88 6.77
C ARG A 41 -9.09 -3.09 5.64
N ASP A 42 -9.86 -2.06 5.96
CA ASP A 42 -10.64 -1.31 4.97
C ASP A 42 -9.74 -0.60 3.96
N PHE A 43 -8.63 -0.03 4.42
CA PHE A 43 -7.59 0.55 3.58
C PHE A 43 -7.04 -0.49 2.61
N MET A 44 -6.66 -1.67 3.11
CA MET A 44 -6.06 -2.74 2.29
C MET A 44 -7.05 -3.27 1.24
N MET A 45 -8.33 -3.35 1.61
CA MET A 45 -9.39 -3.85 0.71
C MET A 45 -9.62 -2.95 -0.51
N GLN A 46 -9.26 -1.66 -0.45
CA GLN A 46 -9.34 -0.76 -1.62
C GLN A 46 -8.50 -1.26 -2.80
N PHE A 47 -7.39 -1.97 -2.53
CA PHE A 47 -6.50 -2.50 -3.56
C PHE A 47 -7.08 -3.72 -4.31
N MET A 48 -8.08 -4.41 -3.76
CA MET A 48 -8.68 -5.59 -4.41
C MET A 48 -9.22 -5.28 -5.81
N ARG A 49 -9.79 -4.08 -5.98
CA ARG A 49 -10.35 -3.65 -7.26
C ARG A 49 -9.32 -2.98 -8.17
N VAL A 50 -8.10 -2.77 -7.70
CA VAL A 50 -7.03 -2.05 -8.42
C VAL A 50 -5.95 -3.03 -8.90
N CYS A 51 -5.38 -3.83 -8.00
CA CYS A 51 -4.28 -4.76 -8.30
C CYS A 51 -4.82 -6.11 -8.78
N ARG A 52 -5.39 -6.14 -9.99
CA ARG A 52 -6.03 -7.36 -10.55
C ARG A 52 -5.09 -8.24 -11.38
N GLU A 53 -3.94 -7.72 -11.77
CA GLU A 53 -2.98 -8.45 -12.60
C GLU A 53 -2.27 -9.54 -11.78
N ARG A 54 -2.11 -10.73 -12.38
CA ARG A 54 -1.28 -11.79 -11.78
C ARG A 54 0.18 -11.33 -11.76
N PRO A 55 0.86 -11.35 -10.59
CA PRO A 55 2.28 -11.00 -10.53
C PRO A 55 3.11 -11.97 -11.37
N LYS A 56 4.01 -11.44 -12.21
CA LYS A 56 4.89 -12.25 -13.08
C LYS A 56 5.80 -13.20 -12.29
N ASN A 57 6.10 -12.86 -11.04
CA ASN A 57 6.97 -13.59 -10.13
C ASN A 57 6.19 -14.43 -9.09
N LEU A 58 4.86 -14.53 -9.21
CA LEU A 58 4.08 -15.40 -8.35
C LEU A 58 4.43 -16.86 -8.69
N LYS A 59 5.26 -17.51 -7.87
CA LYS A 59 5.58 -18.93 -8.00
C LYS A 59 4.29 -19.73 -7.87
N ASN A 60 4.06 -20.66 -8.78
CA ASN A 60 3.01 -21.67 -8.61
C ASN A 60 3.47 -22.58 -7.48
N LEU A 61 2.78 -22.53 -6.33
CA LEU A 61 2.97 -23.46 -5.23
C LEU A 61 2.38 -24.83 -5.58
#